data_AF-A0A2S6WHU8-F1
#
_entry.id   AF-A0A2S6WHU8-F1
#
_cell.length_a   1.000
_cell.length_b   1.000
_cell.length_c   1.000
_cell.angle_alpha   90.00
_cell.angle_beta   90.00
_cell.angle_gamma   90.00
#
_symmetry.space_group_name_H-M   'P 1'
#
loop_
_entity.id
_entity.type
_entity.pdbx_description
1 polymer ?
#
loop_
_entity_poly.entity_id
_entity_poly.type
_entity_poly.pdbx_seq_one_letter_code
_entity_poly.pdbx_strand_id
1 'polypeptide(L)'
;MTEPPREEPVRPADVPAEPGTAEVWDPGPDYGRVAPREPRVPDPLAVAVGNASLLGAGYLIAGRRALFWAAAVVTVSLLWLTYAVAETWCELLVVLWWAAVVGHGWWLARRHPAAGPRHGQRLLALALTVPVLAAAGWVRFEAHGVEDDVADARADGDCGAAVAAQDGMAFRHRLLAAPSAARGDAVVEACERLDTAGSYLSGGLTGDLDSLETGFRRLGAVLGESGNEQTVRTTLDRFLGRLPTDDGCLTVTIADWLREHAPGPGDLTGPASATAARTAPQALMDCADGFMSTEDWPGARERYQRLLDAYPDDAHADAAREGVRKAGLAIELDRITELVAAADGMGSGYCRKPAKYSQAPAYRKGRTRAVFVGDTEYTDKLPEAWRTDTAHASLVVCTGEAAAGDVVETCRYRDHNGHIGSVRFNRLAVRVKGYALRTGKLVVDRTVQLGGESCPGVLRYFDALPSRMAVTPSNGDVRDAFGPVVGR
;
A
#
# COMPACT_ATOMS: atom_id res chain seq x y z
N MET A 1 -2.66 -47.70 18.80
CA MET A 1 -2.81 -47.76 20.27
C MET A 1 -4.28 -47.89 20.57
N THR A 2 -4.57 -48.82 21.46
CA THR A 2 -5.82 -49.55 21.67
C THR A 2 -6.81 -48.73 22.49
N GLU A 3 -8.08 -48.72 22.06
CA GLU A 3 -9.22 -48.17 22.80
C GLU A 3 -9.72 -49.21 23.83
N PRO A 4 -9.85 -48.89 25.12
CA PRO A 4 -10.49 -49.76 26.10
C PRO A 4 -11.98 -49.45 26.30
N PRO A 5 -12.79 -50.44 26.70
CA PRO A 5 -14.25 -50.43 26.54
C PRO A 5 -15.01 -49.79 27.70
N ARG A 6 -16.24 -49.35 27.40
CA ARG A 6 -17.24 -48.79 28.35
C ARG A 6 -17.86 -49.87 29.22
N GLU A 7 -17.96 -49.59 30.52
CA GLU A 7 -18.70 -50.39 31.52
C GLU A 7 -20.19 -49.99 31.55
N GLU A 8 -21.07 -51.01 31.50
CA GLU A 8 -22.49 -50.94 31.86
C GLU A 8 -22.67 -51.09 33.38
N PRO A 9 -23.56 -50.30 34.03
CA PRO A 9 -23.94 -50.57 35.41
C PRO A 9 -25.09 -51.58 35.54
N VAL A 10 -24.79 -52.57 36.37
CA VAL A 10 -25.55 -53.73 36.84
C VAL A 10 -26.85 -53.36 37.58
N ARG A 11 -27.95 -54.10 37.30
CA ARG A 11 -29.12 -54.23 38.21
C ARG A 11 -28.99 -55.47 39.10
N PRO A 12 -29.38 -55.36 40.37
CA PRO A 12 -30.04 -56.45 41.13
C PRO A 12 -31.44 -55.97 41.57
N ALA A 13 -32.56 -56.70 41.51
CA ALA A 13 -32.94 -58.09 41.86
C ALA A 13 -33.95 -58.05 43.03
N ASP A 14 -35.23 -58.19 42.68
CA ASP A 14 -36.24 -59.10 43.23
C ASP A 14 -36.62 -59.19 44.73
N VAL A 15 -37.93 -58.93 44.96
CA VAL A 15 -38.93 -59.76 45.73
C VAL A 15 -39.03 -59.52 47.27
N PRO A 16 -40.19 -59.71 47.97
CA PRO A 16 -41.55 -60.20 47.59
C PRO A 16 -42.76 -59.33 48.01
N ALA A 17 -43.93 -59.74 47.51
CA ALA A 17 -45.28 -59.37 47.95
C ALA A 17 -45.77 -60.20 49.15
N GLU A 18 -46.66 -59.64 49.97
CA GLU A 18 -47.49 -60.36 50.95
C GLU A 18 -48.79 -59.57 51.28
N PRO A 19 -49.83 -60.21 51.87
CA PRO A 19 -51.16 -60.26 51.26
C PRO A 19 -52.25 -59.50 52.05
N GLY A 20 -53.42 -59.41 51.43
CA GLY A 20 -54.55 -58.62 51.89
C GLY A 20 -55.24 -59.11 53.18
N THR A 21 -55.98 -58.18 53.77
CA THR A 21 -57.10 -58.47 54.68
C THR A 21 -58.25 -57.52 54.35
N ALA A 22 -59.43 -58.10 54.23
CA ALA A 22 -60.69 -57.44 53.95
C ALA A 22 -61.45 -57.16 55.26
N GLU A 23 -62.36 -56.17 55.15
CA GLU A 23 -63.50 -55.87 56.02
C GLU A 23 -63.23 -55.36 57.45
N VAL A 24 -63.71 -54.15 57.76
CA VAL A 24 -64.86 -53.91 58.66
C VAL A 24 -65.47 -52.55 58.31
N TRP A 25 -66.79 -52.55 58.12
CA TRP A 25 -67.66 -51.39 57.92
C TRP A 25 -68.26 -50.98 59.29
N ASP A 26 -68.16 -49.71 59.69
CA ASP A 26 -68.90 -49.12 60.82
C ASP A 26 -69.28 -47.67 60.49
N PRO A 27 -70.51 -47.19 60.78
CA PRO A 27 -71.06 -45.97 60.19
C PRO A 27 -70.97 -44.72 61.11
N GLY A 28 -70.59 -43.58 60.52
CA GLY A 28 -70.88 -42.22 61.02
C GLY A 28 -69.98 -41.69 62.16
N PRO A 29 -69.62 -40.40 62.14
CA PRO A 29 -70.64 -39.36 62.27
C PRO A 29 -70.68 -38.35 61.12
N ASP A 30 -71.88 -37.80 60.98
CA ASP A 30 -72.35 -36.76 60.08
C ASP A 30 -71.47 -35.48 60.16
N TYR A 31 -70.53 -35.34 59.22
CA TYR A 31 -69.91 -34.05 58.94
C TYR A 31 -70.89 -33.24 58.09
N GLY A 32 -71.48 -32.24 58.73
CA GLY A 32 -72.51 -31.38 58.17
C GLY A 32 -72.26 -30.98 56.72
N ARG A 33 -73.35 -30.96 55.96
CA ARG A 33 -73.48 -30.29 54.67
C ARG A 33 -72.68 -28.98 54.66
N VAL A 34 -71.52 -29.00 54.01
CA VAL A 34 -70.92 -27.77 53.49
C VAL A 34 -71.89 -27.31 52.40
N ALA A 35 -72.56 -26.19 52.66
CA ALA A 35 -73.40 -25.52 51.67
C ALA A 35 -72.64 -25.42 50.32
N PRO A 36 -73.31 -25.56 49.17
CA PRO A 36 -72.67 -25.34 47.88
C PRO A 36 -71.99 -23.96 47.91
N ARG A 37 -70.67 -23.90 47.68
CA ARG A 37 -70.00 -22.62 47.45
C ARG A 37 -70.71 -21.96 46.27
N GLU A 38 -71.32 -20.80 46.50
CA GLU A 38 -71.95 -20.03 45.44
C GLU A 38 -70.99 -19.86 44.26
N PRO A 39 -71.49 -19.91 43.01
CA PRO A 39 -70.70 -19.64 41.82
C PRO A 39 -69.93 -18.32 41.97
N ARG A 40 -68.59 -18.38 41.91
CA ARG A 40 -67.72 -17.21 42.03
C ARG A 40 -68.01 -16.25 40.86
N VAL A 41 -68.59 -15.09 41.16
CA VAL A 41 -68.83 -14.05 40.15
C VAL A 41 -67.53 -13.25 39.92
N PRO A 42 -67.01 -13.15 38.68
CA PRO A 42 -65.72 -12.49 38.38
C PRO A 42 -65.79 -10.94 38.36
N ASP A 43 -64.76 -10.25 38.87
CA ASP A 43 -64.58 -8.78 38.72
C ASP A 43 -64.16 -8.43 37.27
N PRO A 44 -64.91 -7.56 36.55
CA PRO A 44 -64.60 -7.16 35.19
C PRO A 44 -63.23 -6.53 34.98
N LEU A 45 -62.74 -5.77 35.98
CA LEU A 45 -61.42 -5.15 35.91
C LEU A 45 -60.31 -6.20 36.07
N ALA A 46 -60.51 -7.20 36.94
CA ALA A 46 -59.54 -8.28 37.11
C ALA A 46 -59.46 -9.16 35.85
N VAL A 47 -60.57 -9.38 35.14
CA VAL A 47 -60.59 -10.11 33.86
C VAL A 47 -59.89 -9.31 32.75
N ALA A 48 -60.14 -8.01 32.65
CA ALA A 48 -59.48 -7.14 31.67
C ALA A 48 -57.97 -7.08 31.89
N VAL A 49 -57.52 -6.87 33.15
CA VAL A 49 -56.10 -6.86 33.50
C VAL A 49 -55.47 -8.25 33.31
N GLY A 50 -56.17 -9.32 33.68
CA GLY A 50 -55.68 -10.69 33.41
C GLY A 50 -55.49 -10.96 31.92
N ASN A 51 -56.36 -10.44 31.06
CA ASN A 51 -56.23 -10.56 29.60
C ASN A 51 -55.20 -9.59 29.00
N ALA A 52 -54.88 -8.48 29.68
CA ALA A 52 -53.80 -7.58 29.27
C ALA A 52 -52.42 -8.24 29.30
N SER A 53 -52.29 -9.41 29.92
CA SER A 53 -51.08 -10.24 29.88
C SER A 53 -50.88 -10.99 28.55
N LEU A 54 -51.82 -10.90 27.59
CA LEU A 54 -51.85 -11.66 26.31
C LEU A 54 -51.97 -13.18 26.45
N LEU A 55 -51.72 -13.73 27.63
CA LEU A 55 -51.85 -15.16 27.95
C LEU A 55 -53.30 -15.59 28.19
N GLY A 56 -54.27 -14.67 28.13
CA GLY A 56 -55.69 -14.99 28.31
C GLY A 56 -56.09 -15.34 29.75
N ALA A 57 -55.29 -14.95 30.75
CA ALA A 57 -55.53 -15.28 32.16
C ALA A 57 -56.89 -14.77 32.68
N GLY A 58 -57.44 -13.71 32.10
CA GLY A 58 -58.79 -13.23 32.39
C GLY A 58 -59.89 -14.23 32.02
N TYR A 59 -59.70 -15.04 30.97
CA TYR A 59 -60.65 -16.10 30.62
C TYR A 59 -60.64 -17.25 31.63
N LEU A 60 -59.50 -17.56 32.25
CA LEU A 60 -59.42 -18.51 33.37
C LEU A 60 -60.13 -17.98 34.62
N ILE A 61 -59.95 -16.69 34.94
CA ILE A 61 -60.64 -16.01 36.05
C ILE A 61 -62.16 -16.03 35.81
N ALA A 62 -62.61 -15.91 34.56
CA ALA A 62 -64.00 -16.03 34.16
C ALA A 62 -64.51 -17.49 34.01
N GLY A 63 -63.67 -18.51 34.29
CA GLY A 63 -64.02 -19.92 34.21
C GLY A 63 -64.10 -20.51 32.80
N ARG A 64 -63.68 -19.78 31.76
CA ARG A 64 -63.81 -20.16 30.34
C ARG A 64 -62.51 -20.71 29.75
N ARG A 65 -62.23 -21.98 30.05
CA ARG A 65 -60.99 -22.68 29.64
C ARG A 65 -60.78 -22.78 28.12
N ALA A 66 -61.84 -22.91 27.33
CA ALA A 66 -61.71 -22.99 25.87
C ALA A 66 -61.20 -21.68 25.24
N LEU A 67 -61.66 -20.53 25.75
CA LEU A 67 -61.22 -19.21 25.28
C LEU A 67 -59.79 -18.90 25.71
N PHE A 68 -59.37 -19.39 26.88
CA PHE A 68 -57.98 -19.31 27.31
C PHE A 68 -57.04 -20.00 26.30
N TRP A 69 -57.33 -21.26 25.95
CA TRP A 69 -56.50 -22.01 25.00
C TRP A 69 -56.51 -21.41 23.60
N ALA A 70 -57.67 -20.99 23.10
CA ALA A 70 -57.78 -20.33 21.80
C ALA A 70 -56.95 -19.03 21.78
N ALA A 71 -57.06 -18.21 22.84
CA ALA A 71 -56.30 -16.97 22.94
C ALA A 71 -54.79 -17.23 23.06
N ALA A 72 -54.38 -18.24 23.84
CA ALA A 72 -52.99 -18.63 23.97
C ALA A 72 -52.40 -19.09 22.63
N VAL A 73 -53.11 -19.90 21.86
CA VAL A 73 -52.66 -20.35 20.52
C VAL A 73 -52.48 -19.17 19.58
N VAL A 74 -53.48 -18.27 19.48
CA VAL A 74 -53.39 -17.09 18.61
C VAL A 74 -52.26 -16.17 19.04
N THR A 75 -52.10 -15.93 20.36
CA THR A 75 -50.97 -15.15 20.89
C THR A 75 -49.63 -15.80 20.53
N VAL A 76 -49.47 -17.11 20.72
CA VAL A 76 -48.23 -17.82 20.36
C VAL A 76 -47.97 -17.76 18.85
N SER A 77 -48.98 -17.94 18.02
CA SER A 77 -48.86 -17.84 16.55
C SER A 77 -48.51 -16.43 16.09
N LEU A 78 -49.12 -15.40 16.69
CA LEU A 78 -48.79 -14.01 16.36
C LEU A 78 -47.38 -13.65 16.83
N LEU A 79 -46.99 -14.06 18.03
CA LEU A 79 -45.62 -13.88 18.54
C LEU A 79 -44.59 -14.57 17.63
N TRP A 80 -44.88 -15.80 17.20
CA TRP A 80 -44.06 -16.52 16.23
C TRP A 80 -43.98 -15.78 14.88
N LEU A 81 -45.10 -15.25 14.38
CA LEU A 81 -45.16 -14.51 13.12
C LEU A 81 -44.35 -13.20 13.19
N THR A 82 -44.49 -12.41 14.26
CA THR A 82 -43.66 -11.22 14.50
C THR A 82 -42.18 -11.59 14.55
N TYR A 83 -41.84 -12.71 15.19
CA TYR A 83 -40.47 -13.19 15.30
C TYR A 83 -39.89 -13.64 13.95
N ALA A 84 -40.70 -14.31 13.11
CA ALA A 84 -40.25 -14.87 11.84
C ALA A 84 -40.10 -13.84 10.71
N VAL A 85 -40.95 -12.81 10.68
CA VAL A 85 -41.05 -11.89 9.54
C VAL A 85 -40.44 -10.51 9.83
N ALA A 86 -40.37 -10.09 11.11
CA ALA A 86 -39.77 -8.82 11.53
C ALA A 86 -40.24 -7.56 10.75
N GLU A 87 -41.50 -7.54 10.31
CA GLU A 87 -42.13 -6.37 9.67
C GLU A 87 -43.09 -5.64 10.62
N THR A 88 -43.18 -4.31 10.47
CA THR A 88 -43.94 -3.40 11.34
C THR A 88 -45.44 -3.70 11.39
N TRP A 89 -46.03 -4.32 10.36
CA TRP A 89 -47.45 -4.69 10.38
C TRP A 89 -47.76 -5.86 11.30
N CYS A 90 -46.82 -6.78 11.52
CA CYS A 90 -46.99 -7.89 12.46
C CYS A 90 -47.13 -7.37 13.90
N GLU A 91 -46.44 -6.28 14.22
CA GLU A 91 -46.50 -5.63 15.52
C GLU A 91 -47.85 -4.95 15.74
N LEU A 92 -48.36 -4.28 14.70
CA LEU A 92 -49.72 -3.73 14.72
C LEU A 92 -50.76 -4.84 14.95
N LEU A 93 -50.58 -6.03 14.38
CA LEU A 93 -51.47 -7.16 14.63
C LEU A 93 -51.43 -7.64 16.09
N VAL A 94 -50.25 -7.69 16.72
CA VAL A 94 -50.15 -8.05 18.15
C VAL A 94 -50.83 -7.00 19.03
N VAL A 95 -50.68 -5.71 18.73
CA VAL A 95 -51.35 -4.62 19.47
C VAL A 95 -52.87 -4.64 19.27
N LEU A 96 -53.32 -4.86 18.03
CA LEU A 96 -54.75 -5.01 17.72
C LEU A 96 -55.34 -6.24 18.42
N TRP A 97 -54.62 -7.36 18.42
CA TRP A 97 -55.00 -8.56 19.14
C TRP A 97 -55.06 -8.31 20.64
N TRP A 98 -54.04 -7.68 21.23
CA TRP A 98 -54.03 -7.28 22.64
C TRP A 98 -55.28 -6.46 23.00
N ALA A 99 -55.58 -5.43 22.21
CA ALA A 99 -56.76 -4.58 22.42
C ALA A 99 -58.07 -5.39 22.31
N ALA A 100 -58.13 -6.34 21.36
CA ALA A 100 -59.28 -7.22 21.18
C ALA A 100 -59.48 -8.16 22.37
N VAL A 101 -58.43 -8.81 22.89
CA VAL A 101 -58.55 -9.74 24.03
C VAL A 101 -58.91 -9.01 25.34
N VAL A 102 -58.37 -7.80 25.54
CA VAL A 102 -58.73 -6.93 26.67
C VAL A 102 -60.17 -6.46 26.57
N GLY A 103 -60.57 -5.92 25.41
CA GLY A 103 -61.92 -5.43 25.16
C GLY A 103 -62.98 -6.53 25.25
N HIS A 104 -62.70 -7.71 24.69
CA HIS A 104 -63.59 -8.87 24.75
C HIS A 104 -63.73 -9.43 26.17
N GLY A 105 -62.62 -9.53 26.92
CA GLY A 105 -62.66 -9.93 28.33
C GLY A 105 -63.49 -8.99 29.20
N TRP A 106 -63.33 -7.68 29.00
CA TRP A 106 -64.11 -6.65 29.69
C TRP A 106 -65.61 -6.73 29.35
N TRP A 107 -65.94 -6.89 28.08
CA TRP A 107 -67.32 -6.98 27.61
C TRP A 107 -68.03 -8.24 28.14
N LEU A 108 -67.34 -9.39 28.16
CA LEU A 108 -67.88 -10.63 28.73
C LEU A 108 -68.17 -10.50 30.22
N ALA A 109 -67.29 -9.83 30.97
CA ALA A 109 -67.48 -9.66 32.41
C ALA A 109 -68.55 -8.60 32.75
N ARG A 110 -68.80 -7.62 31.87
CA ARG A 110 -69.88 -6.62 32.04
C ARG A 110 -71.30 -7.20 31.96
N ARG A 111 -71.49 -8.38 31.37
CA ARG A 111 -72.81 -9.00 31.18
C ARG A 111 -73.38 -9.68 32.43
N HIS A 112 -72.64 -9.75 33.54
CA HIS A 112 -73.10 -10.26 34.83
C HIS A 112 -72.64 -9.36 36.00
N PRO A 113 -73.45 -8.40 36.46
CA PRO A 113 -73.05 -7.48 37.51
C PRO A 113 -73.28 -8.10 38.90
N ALA A 114 -72.23 -8.59 39.57
CA ALA A 114 -72.25 -8.75 41.03
C ALA A 114 -70.84 -8.76 41.65
N ALA A 115 -70.75 -8.18 42.84
CA ALA A 115 -69.62 -8.02 43.77
C ALA A 115 -68.66 -6.83 43.53
N GLY A 116 -68.52 -6.01 44.58
CA GLY A 116 -67.66 -4.82 44.64
C GLY A 116 -66.15 -5.12 44.63
N PRO A 117 -65.32 -4.06 44.64
CA PRO A 117 -63.89 -4.13 44.32
C PRO A 117 -63.12 -5.01 45.31
N ARG A 118 -62.49 -6.09 44.81
CA ARG A 118 -61.60 -6.97 45.61
C ARG A 118 -60.13 -6.70 45.27
N HIS A 119 -59.45 -6.00 46.17
CA HIS A 119 -58.06 -5.54 46.01
C HIS A 119 -57.05 -6.67 45.69
N GLY A 120 -57.26 -7.88 46.24
CA GLY A 120 -56.36 -9.03 46.06
C GLY A 120 -56.31 -9.61 44.64
N GLN A 121 -57.43 -9.58 43.91
CA GLN A 121 -57.47 -10.04 42.51
C GLN A 121 -56.79 -9.05 41.56
N ARG A 122 -56.90 -7.74 41.86
CA ARG A 122 -56.25 -6.68 41.07
C ARG A 122 -54.74 -6.67 41.26
N LEU A 123 -54.26 -6.90 42.49
CA LEU A 123 -52.83 -7.05 42.78
C LEU A 123 -52.21 -8.27 42.09
N LEU A 124 -52.88 -9.42 42.10
CA LEU A 124 -52.39 -10.62 41.40
C LEU A 124 -52.32 -10.40 39.88
N ALA A 125 -53.33 -9.76 39.30
CA ALA A 125 -53.38 -9.46 37.87
C ALA A 125 -52.30 -8.45 37.46
N LEU A 126 -52.06 -7.41 38.27
CA LEU A 126 -50.96 -6.46 38.08
C LEU A 126 -49.58 -7.11 38.25
N ALA A 127 -49.40 -7.95 39.27
CA ALA A 127 -48.15 -8.66 39.52
C ALA A 127 -47.76 -9.65 38.39
N LEU A 128 -48.73 -10.13 37.60
CA LEU A 128 -48.48 -10.99 36.44
C LEU A 128 -48.29 -10.20 35.14
N THR A 129 -48.96 -9.06 34.97
CA THR A 129 -48.90 -8.26 33.73
C THR A 129 -47.69 -7.36 33.66
N VAL A 130 -47.37 -6.67 34.75
CA VAL A 130 -46.30 -5.67 34.78
C VAL A 130 -44.93 -6.29 34.46
N PRO A 131 -44.53 -7.45 35.02
CA PRO A 131 -43.22 -8.03 34.72
C PRO A 131 -43.11 -8.51 33.27
N VAL A 132 -44.19 -9.05 32.71
CA VAL A 132 -44.21 -9.55 31.32
C VAL A 132 -44.09 -8.38 30.33
N LEU A 133 -44.83 -7.29 30.56
CA LEU A 133 -44.76 -6.10 29.72
C LEU A 133 -43.42 -5.35 29.89
N ALA A 134 -42.89 -5.29 31.12
CA ALA A 134 -41.59 -4.68 31.39
C ALA A 134 -40.44 -5.47 30.76
N ALA A 135 -40.45 -6.81 30.84
CA ALA A 135 -39.44 -7.64 30.21
C ALA A 135 -39.48 -7.52 28.68
N ALA A 136 -40.67 -7.53 28.08
CA ALA A 136 -40.84 -7.35 26.63
C ALA A 136 -40.41 -5.94 26.17
N GLY A 137 -40.75 -4.90 26.94
CA GLY A 137 -40.34 -3.52 26.67
C GLY A 137 -38.82 -3.32 26.78
N TRP A 138 -38.19 -3.89 27.81
CA TRP A 138 -36.74 -3.77 28.03
C TRP A 138 -35.93 -4.43 26.90
N VAL A 139 -36.26 -5.67 26.55
CA VAL A 139 -35.58 -6.41 25.48
C VAL A 139 -35.64 -5.67 24.14
N ARG A 140 -36.75 -4.96 23.90
CA ARG A 140 -36.98 -4.24 22.64
C ARG A 140 -36.33 -2.87 22.60
N PHE A 141 -36.25 -2.18 23.75
CA PHE A 141 -35.53 -0.92 23.87
C PHE A 141 -34.02 -1.10 23.68
N GLU A 142 -33.45 -2.17 24.25
CA GLU A 142 -32.03 -2.52 24.02
C GLU A 142 -31.77 -2.94 22.55
N ALA A 143 -32.67 -3.69 21.92
CA ALA A 143 -32.45 -4.15 20.54
C ALA A 143 -32.46 -3.03 19.49
N HIS A 144 -33.32 -2.01 19.65
CA HIS A 144 -33.32 -0.85 18.74
C HIS A 144 -32.12 0.07 18.96
N GLY A 145 -31.66 0.23 20.21
CA GLY A 145 -30.47 1.04 20.50
C GLY A 145 -29.23 0.51 19.78
N VAL A 146 -29.02 -0.81 19.73
CA VAL A 146 -27.87 -1.40 19.05
C VAL A 146 -27.99 -1.34 17.52
N GLU A 147 -29.20 -1.46 16.95
CA GLU A 147 -29.40 -1.27 15.50
C GLU A 147 -29.11 0.17 15.07
N ASP A 148 -29.53 1.15 15.87
CA ASP A 148 -29.24 2.57 15.63
C ASP A 148 -27.75 2.86 15.79
N ASP A 149 -27.09 2.35 16.84
CA ASP A 149 -25.64 2.51 17.05
C ASP A 149 -24.81 1.90 15.89
N VAL A 150 -25.21 0.74 15.35
CA VAL A 150 -24.54 0.10 14.20
C VAL A 150 -24.82 0.88 12.90
N ALA A 151 -26.03 1.43 12.73
CA ALA A 151 -26.37 2.25 11.58
C ALA A 151 -25.62 3.60 11.59
N ASP A 152 -25.52 4.23 12.76
CA ASP A 152 -24.76 5.46 12.98
C ASP A 152 -23.26 5.21 12.76
N ALA A 153 -22.70 4.11 13.30
CA ALA A 153 -21.31 3.73 13.04
C ALA A 153 -21.03 3.47 11.55
N ARG A 154 -21.99 2.90 10.81
CA ARG A 154 -21.91 2.76 9.34
C ARG A 154 -21.99 4.10 8.63
N ALA A 155 -22.89 4.98 9.06
CA ALA A 155 -23.04 6.32 8.51
C ALA A 155 -21.79 7.18 8.76
N ASP A 156 -21.04 6.91 9.84
CA ASP A 156 -19.77 7.55 10.17
C ASP A 156 -18.55 6.83 9.56
N GLY A 157 -18.72 5.61 9.05
CA GLY A 157 -17.66 4.79 8.46
C GLY A 157 -16.71 4.16 9.48
N ASP A 158 -17.10 4.06 10.76
CA ASP A 158 -16.30 3.50 11.85
C ASP A 158 -16.58 2.01 12.05
N CYS A 159 -15.82 1.18 11.34
CA CYS A 159 -15.87 -0.28 11.51
C CYS A 159 -15.48 -0.75 12.92
N GLY A 160 -14.65 -0.02 13.65
CA GLY A 160 -14.29 -0.38 15.02
C GLY A 160 -15.48 -0.23 15.96
N ALA A 161 -16.22 0.89 15.82
CA ALA A 161 -17.46 1.13 16.54
C ALA A 161 -18.56 0.12 16.15
N ALA A 162 -18.71 -0.20 14.86
CA ALA A 162 -19.70 -1.17 14.39
C ALA A 162 -19.47 -2.59 14.92
N VAL A 163 -18.21 -3.05 14.96
CA VAL A 163 -17.86 -4.37 15.53
C VAL A 163 -18.03 -4.37 17.05
N ALA A 164 -17.58 -3.32 17.75
CA ALA A 164 -17.71 -3.22 19.20
C ALA A 164 -19.18 -3.18 19.66
N ALA A 165 -20.05 -2.49 18.92
CA ALA A 165 -21.49 -2.47 19.19
C ALA A 165 -22.12 -3.86 19.06
N GLN A 166 -21.68 -4.66 18.08
CA GLN A 166 -22.17 -6.03 17.88
C GLN A 166 -21.62 -7.03 18.91
N ASP A 167 -20.35 -6.91 19.30
CA ASP A 167 -19.74 -7.77 20.33
C ASP A 167 -20.37 -7.60 21.72
N GLY A 168 -21.02 -6.46 21.97
CA GLY A 168 -21.83 -6.23 23.18
C GLY A 168 -23.08 -7.12 23.28
N MET A 169 -23.53 -7.77 22.19
CA MET A 169 -24.70 -8.65 22.21
C MET A 169 -24.39 -10.04 22.81
N ALA A 170 -24.74 -10.23 24.08
CA ALA A 170 -24.65 -11.55 24.72
C ALA A 170 -25.48 -12.63 23.98
N PHE A 171 -25.06 -13.91 24.05
CA PHE A 171 -25.71 -15.09 23.41
C PHE A 171 -27.24 -15.15 23.58
N ARG A 172 -27.75 -14.65 24.71
CA ARG A 172 -29.19 -14.59 25.01
C ARG A 172 -29.96 -13.58 24.15
N HIS A 173 -29.33 -12.49 23.72
CA HIS A 173 -29.94 -11.48 22.83
C HIS A 173 -29.98 -11.94 21.37
N ARG A 174 -28.96 -12.70 20.92
CA ARG A 174 -28.97 -13.34 19.58
C ARG A 174 -30.14 -14.33 19.40
N LEU A 175 -30.56 -15.01 20.46
CA LEU A 175 -31.71 -15.94 20.44
C LEU A 175 -33.08 -15.22 20.39
N LEU A 176 -33.18 -13.98 20.85
CA LEU A 176 -34.45 -13.24 20.92
C LEU A 176 -34.63 -12.24 19.76
N ALA A 177 -33.54 -11.85 19.09
CA ALA A 177 -33.51 -10.90 17.98
C ALA A 177 -32.71 -11.43 16.77
N ALA A 178 -32.99 -12.66 16.34
CA ALA A 178 -32.22 -13.35 15.30
C ALA A 178 -32.09 -12.59 13.96
N PRO A 179 -33.14 -11.91 13.42
CA PRO A 179 -33.01 -11.15 12.17
C PRO A 179 -32.12 -9.89 12.32
N SER A 180 -32.16 -9.24 13.48
CA SER A 180 -31.33 -8.09 13.82
C SER A 180 -29.86 -8.48 13.98
N ALA A 181 -29.61 -9.59 14.69
CA ALA A 181 -28.29 -10.17 14.82
C ALA A 181 -27.71 -10.55 13.45
N ALA A 182 -28.50 -11.16 12.56
CA ALA A 182 -28.06 -11.51 11.21
C ALA A 182 -27.70 -10.27 10.36
N ARG A 183 -28.43 -9.15 10.50
CA ARG A 183 -28.09 -7.87 9.85
C ARG A 183 -26.79 -7.27 10.42
N GLY A 184 -26.60 -7.35 11.74
CA GLY A 184 -25.37 -6.94 12.41
C GLY A 184 -24.15 -7.77 12.00
N ASP A 185 -24.30 -9.09 11.91
CA ASP A 185 -23.22 -10.01 11.50
C ASP A 185 -22.76 -9.73 10.06
N ALA A 186 -23.67 -9.35 9.16
CA ALA A 186 -23.31 -8.90 7.80
C ALA A 186 -22.50 -7.59 7.80
N VAL A 187 -22.72 -6.70 8.78
CA VAL A 187 -21.90 -5.48 8.96
C VAL A 187 -20.48 -5.85 9.38
N VAL A 188 -20.35 -6.73 10.36
CA VAL A 188 -19.06 -7.22 10.86
C VAL A 188 -18.28 -7.89 9.73
N GLU A 189 -18.92 -8.78 8.96
CA GLU A 189 -18.28 -9.43 7.81
C GLU A 189 -17.85 -8.42 6.73
N ALA A 190 -18.64 -7.38 6.46
CA ALA A 190 -18.23 -6.30 5.56
C ALA A 190 -17.00 -5.54 6.11
N CYS A 191 -16.98 -5.25 7.42
CA CYS A 191 -15.87 -4.58 8.08
C CYS A 191 -14.58 -5.41 8.09
N GLU A 192 -14.65 -6.73 8.35
CA GLU A 192 -13.51 -7.64 8.25
C GLU A 192 -12.94 -7.69 6.82
N ARG A 193 -13.82 -7.68 5.81
CA ARG A 193 -13.40 -7.61 4.40
C ARG A 193 -12.74 -6.28 4.06
N LEU A 194 -13.19 -5.16 4.63
CA LEU A 194 -12.57 -3.85 4.46
C LEU A 194 -11.22 -3.74 5.19
N ASP A 195 -11.08 -4.30 6.39
CA ASP A 195 -9.80 -4.35 7.10
C ASP A 195 -8.76 -5.19 6.32
N THR A 196 -9.21 -6.33 5.79
CA THR A 196 -8.41 -7.14 4.86
C THR A 196 -8.02 -6.33 3.62
N ALA A 197 -8.95 -5.60 3.01
CA ALA A 197 -8.65 -4.72 1.87
C ALA A 197 -7.62 -3.64 2.25
N GLY A 198 -7.75 -3.01 3.42
CA GLY A 198 -6.81 -2.02 3.94
C GLY A 198 -5.41 -2.59 4.18
N SER A 199 -5.30 -3.85 4.59
CA SER A 199 -4.03 -4.57 4.72
C SER A 199 -3.35 -4.77 3.36
N TYR A 200 -4.11 -5.17 2.34
CA TYR A 200 -3.60 -5.26 0.96
C TYR A 200 -3.17 -3.90 0.40
N LEU A 201 -3.98 -2.85 0.61
CA LEU A 201 -3.61 -1.47 0.23
C LEU A 201 -2.32 -1.01 0.93
N SER A 202 -2.16 -1.36 2.20
CA SER A 202 -0.94 -1.07 2.96
C SER A 202 0.28 -1.82 2.41
N GLY A 203 0.10 -3.06 1.91
CA GLY A 203 1.12 -3.77 1.14
C GLY A 203 1.49 -3.04 -0.16
N GLY A 204 0.50 -2.42 -0.83
CA GLY A 204 0.76 -1.56 -1.99
C GLY A 204 1.71 -0.38 -1.71
N LEU A 205 1.69 0.16 -0.48
CA LEU A 205 2.59 1.24 -0.07
C LEU A 205 4.06 0.82 0.05
N THR A 206 4.37 -0.49 -0.03
CA THR A 206 5.75 -1.00 -0.07
C THR A 206 6.22 -1.35 -1.48
N GLY A 207 5.38 -1.14 -2.50
CA GLY A 207 5.67 -1.42 -3.91
C GLY A 207 5.05 -2.70 -4.46
N ASP A 208 4.26 -3.42 -3.67
CA ASP A 208 3.50 -4.58 -4.12
C ASP A 208 2.23 -4.14 -4.87
N LEU A 209 2.35 -3.94 -6.18
CA LEU A 209 1.23 -3.51 -7.03
C LEU A 209 0.12 -4.59 -7.15
N ASP A 210 0.45 -5.87 -6.98
CA ASP A 210 -0.55 -6.95 -6.98
C ASP A 210 -1.42 -6.90 -5.72
N SER A 211 -0.80 -6.57 -4.58
CA SER A 211 -1.51 -6.27 -3.33
C SER A 211 -2.38 -5.02 -3.50
N LEU A 212 -1.88 -3.96 -4.15
CA LEU A 212 -2.65 -2.75 -4.42
C LEU A 212 -3.90 -3.06 -5.27
N GLU A 213 -3.75 -3.80 -6.36
CA GLU A 213 -4.84 -4.26 -7.21
C GLU A 213 -5.86 -5.11 -6.41
N THR A 214 -5.37 -6.05 -5.60
CA THR A 214 -6.22 -6.88 -4.75
C THR A 214 -7.00 -6.06 -3.74
N GLY A 215 -6.38 -5.04 -3.13
CA GLY A 215 -7.03 -4.10 -2.23
C GLY A 215 -8.18 -3.34 -2.91
N PHE A 216 -7.92 -2.72 -4.06
CA PHE A 216 -8.94 -1.99 -4.83
C PHE A 216 -10.08 -2.90 -5.30
N ARG A 217 -9.77 -4.12 -5.77
CA ARG A 217 -10.79 -5.12 -6.17
C ARG A 217 -11.70 -5.50 -4.99
N ARG A 218 -11.13 -5.66 -3.79
CA ARG A 218 -11.89 -5.96 -2.57
C ARG A 218 -12.76 -4.78 -2.13
N LEU A 219 -12.24 -3.55 -2.20
CA LEU A 219 -13.05 -2.34 -1.95
C LEU A 219 -14.23 -2.27 -2.92
N GLY A 220 -14.00 -2.52 -4.21
CA GLY A 220 -15.05 -2.53 -5.22
C GLY A 220 -16.12 -3.61 -4.98
N ALA A 221 -15.74 -4.78 -4.47
CA ALA A 221 -16.68 -5.84 -4.11
C ALA A 221 -17.60 -5.42 -2.94
N VAL A 222 -17.05 -4.81 -1.89
CA VAL A 222 -17.84 -4.31 -0.75
C VAL A 222 -18.70 -3.10 -1.13
N LEU A 223 -18.20 -2.23 -2.01
CA LEU A 223 -18.96 -1.10 -2.55
C LEU A 223 -20.16 -1.53 -3.40
N GLY A 224 -20.12 -2.72 -3.99
CA GLY A 224 -21.27 -3.28 -4.72
C GLY A 224 -22.44 -3.68 -3.82
N GLU A 225 -22.24 -3.73 -2.50
CA GLU A 225 -23.27 -3.99 -1.50
C GLU A 225 -23.82 -2.67 -0.96
N SER A 226 -25.15 -2.55 -0.87
CA SER A 226 -25.82 -1.30 -0.45
C SER A 226 -25.46 -0.88 0.98
N GLY A 227 -25.15 0.40 1.18
CA GLY A 227 -24.95 0.99 2.52
C GLY A 227 -23.52 0.90 3.06
N ASN A 228 -22.53 0.58 2.21
CA ASN A 228 -21.11 0.50 2.58
C ASN A 228 -20.25 1.64 1.99
N GLU A 229 -20.87 2.61 1.30
CA GLU A 229 -20.18 3.65 0.53
C GLU A 229 -19.23 4.48 1.40
N GLN A 230 -19.70 4.91 2.58
CA GLN A 230 -18.92 5.72 3.51
C GLN A 230 -17.77 4.94 4.16
N THR A 231 -17.99 3.67 4.50
CA THR A 231 -16.98 2.81 5.12
C THR A 231 -15.85 2.47 4.14
N VAL A 232 -16.21 2.21 2.87
CA VAL A 232 -15.27 2.03 1.76
C VAL A 232 -14.46 3.32 1.56
N ARG A 233 -15.12 4.47 1.51
CA ARG A 233 -14.47 5.77 1.36
C ARG A 233 -13.47 6.05 2.49
N THR A 234 -13.84 5.80 3.74
CA THR A 234 -12.96 5.99 4.90
C THR A 234 -11.72 5.10 4.81
N THR A 235 -11.88 3.85 4.35
CA THR A 235 -10.76 2.92 4.13
C THR A 235 -9.84 3.41 3.02
N LEU A 236 -10.40 3.91 1.92
CA LEU A 236 -9.64 4.49 0.82
C LEU A 236 -8.91 5.77 1.25
N ASP A 237 -9.57 6.69 1.93
CA ASP A 237 -9.00 7.96 2.40
C ASP A 237 -7.84 7.72 3.38
N ARG A 238 -7.92 6.68 4.23
CA ARG A 238 -6.81 6.27 5.09
C ARG A 238 -5.59 5.81 4.29
N PHE A 239 -5.80 5.04 3.21
CA PHE A 239 -4.70 4.64 2.32
C PHE A 239 -4.12 5.84 1.57
N LEU A 240 -4.96 6.67 0.96
CA LEU A 240 -4.54 7.84 0.20
C LEU A 240 -3.84 8.89 1.07
N GLY A 241 -4.24 9.03 2.34
CA GLY A 241 -3.61 9.91 3.32
C GLY A 241 -2.21 9.48 3.76
N ARG A 242 -1.76 8.28 3.37
CA ARG A 242 -0.39 7.79 3.59
C ARG A 242 0.53 8.04 2.39
N LEU A 243 0.05 8.72 1.36
CA LEU A 243 0.87 9.19 0.24
C LEU A 243 1.24 10.67 0.44
N PRO A 244 2.47 11.09 0.08
CA PRO A 244 3.56 10.28 -0.49
C PRO A 244 4.21 9.33 0.54
N THR A 245 4.90 8.29 0.06
CA THR A 245 5.79 7.46 0.90
C THR A 245 7.15 8.16 1.05
N ASP A 246 8.01 7.65 1.95
CA ASP A 246 9.37 8.19 2.15
C ASP A 246 10.29 7.98 0.93
N ASP A 247 9.93 7.08 0.02
CA ASP A 247 10.64 6.82 -1.23
C ASP A 247 9.89 7.48 -2.40
N GLY A 248 10.51 8.52 -2.98
CA GLY A 248 9.94 9.25 -4.11
C GLY A 248 9.69 8.35 -5.33
N CYS A 249 10.60 7.44 -5.66
CA CYS A 249 10.46 6.55 -6.81
C CYS A 249 9.33 5.54 -6.63
N LEU A 250 9.19 5.01 -5.41
CA LEU A 250 8.06 4.17 -5.05
C LEU A 250 6.74 4.95 -5.14
N THR A 251 6.71 6.18 -4.64
CA THR A 251 5.53 7.05 -4.73
C THR A 251 5.14 7.31 -6.19
N VAL A 252 6.10 7.55 -7.10
CA VAL A 252 5.82 7.70 -8.54
C VAL A 252 5.16 6.43 -9.08
N THR A 253 5.68 5.26 -8.73
CA THR A 253 5.16 3.96 -9.19
C THR A 253 3.72 3.76 -8.73
N ILE A 254 3.42 4.06 -7.47
CA ILE A 254 2.04 3.98 -6.93
C ILE A 254 1.14 5.03 -7.60
N ALA A 255 1.59 6.28 -7.76
CA ALA A 255 0.82 7.33 -8.40
C ALA A 255 0.49 7.01 -9.87
N ASP A 256 1.42 6.41 -10.60
CA ASP A 256 1.19 5.93 -11.97
C ASP A 256 0.14 4.83 -12.00
N TRP A 257 0.28 3.83 -11.12
CA TRP A 257 -0.70 2.75 -11.02
C TRP A 257 -2.11 3.30 -10.72
N LEU A 258 -2.24 4.22 -9.77
CA LEU A 258 -3.52 4.86 -9.40
C LEU A 258 -4.11 5.69 -10.56
N ARG A 259 -3.28 6.25 -11.43
CA ARG A 259 -3.72 7.02 -12.61
C ARG A 259 -4.17 6.10 -13.75
N GLU A 260 -3.45 5.01 -14.00
CA GLU A 260 -3.71 4.08 -15.10
C GLU A 260 -4.88 3.12 -14.81
N HIS A 261 -4.99 2.66 -13.57
CA HIS A 261 -6.01 1.68 -13.15
C HIS A 261 -7.30 2.38 -12.68
N ALA A 262 -7.65 3.47 -13.37
CA ALA A 262 -8.90 4.19 -13.21
C ALA A 262 -10.20 3.52 -13.75
N PRO A 263 -10.23 2.34 -14.42
CA PRO A 263 -11.52 1.72 -14.77
C PRO A 263 -12.06 0.94 -13.58
N GLY A 264 -12.83 1.63 -12.74
CA GLY A 264 -13.55 1.09 -11.58
C GLY A 264 -14.71 2.02 -11.21
N PRO A 265 -15.51 1.70 -10.17
CA PRO A 265 -16.55 2.59 -9.67
C PRO A 265 -15.99 3.99 -9.39
N GLY A 266 -16.67 5.04 -9.85
CA GLY A 266 -16.17 6.43 -9.79
C GLY A 266 -15.84 6.91 -8.37
N ASP A 267 -16.54 6.37 -7.36
CA ASP A 267 -16.31 6.66 -5.94
C ASP A 267 -14.95 6.18 -5.43
N LEU A 268 -14.28 5.24 -6.13
CA LEU A 268 -12.93 4.79 -5.83
C LEU A 268 -11.88 5.50 -6.69
N THR A 269 -12.15 5.62 -7.99
CA THR A 269 -11.13 6.01 -8.97
C THR A 269 -10.95 7.53 -9.08
N GLY A 270 -11.98 8.32 -8.79
CA GLY A 270 -11.89 9.78 -8.71
C GLY A 270 -10.93 10.25 -7.60
N PRO A 271 -11.14 9.86 -6.33
CA PRO A 271 -10.25 10.24 -5.23
C PRO A 271 -8.81 9.73 -5.40
N ALA A 272 -8.64 8.51 -5.92
CA ALA A 272 -7.33 7.90 -6.19
C ALA A 272 -6.54 8.70 -7.25
N SER A 273 -7.15 8.95 -8.41
CA SER A 273 -6.51 9.71 -9.49
C SER A 273 -6.22 11.16 -9.08
N ALA A 274 -7.12 11.80 -8.33
CA ALA A 274 -6.90 13.14 -7.80
C ALA A 274 -5.73 13.19 -6.82
N THR A 275 -5.58 12.18 -5.96
CA THR A 275 -4.44 12.08 -5.03
C THR A 275 -3.13 11.84 -5.78
N ALA A 276 -3.12 10.91 -6.75
CA ALA A 276 -1.96 10.66 -7.60
C ALA A 276 -1.51 11.91 -8.35
N ALA A 277 -2.46 12.71 -8.88
CA ALA A 277 -2.14 13.97 -9.56
C ALA A 277 -1.49 15.01 -8.64
N ARG A 278 -1.88 15.05 -7.36
CA ARG A 278 -1.30 15.96 -6.36
C ARG A 278 0.08 15.52 -5.86
N THR A 279 0.33 14.22 -5.74
CA THR A 279 1.58 13.70 -5.17
C THR A 279 2.68 13.49 -6.20
N ALA A 280 2.32 13.23 -7.46
CA ALA A 280 3.27 12.87 -8.51
C ALA A 280 4.38 13.91 -8.78
N PRO A 281 4.13 15.24 -8.83
CA PRO A 281 5.19 16.20 -9.15
C PRO A 281 6.35 16.17 -8.14
N GLN A 282 6.04 16.23 -6.84
CA GLN A 282 7.05 16.14 -5.79
C GLN A 282 7.75 14.77 -5.80
N ALA A 283 7.00 13.68 -5.96
CA ALA A 283 7.58 12.34 -6.01
C ALA A 283 8.54 12.15 -7.20
N LEU A 284 8.23 12.73 -8.36
CA LEU A 284 9.12 12.73 -9.53
C LEU A 284 10.41 13.51 -9.25
N MET A 285 10.33 14.65 -8.56
CA MET A 285 11.52 15.39 -8.11
C MET A 285 12.37 14.57 -7.15
N ASP A 286 11.78 14.04 -6.08
CA ASP A 286 12.51 13.27 -5.07
C ASP A 286 13.16 12.02 -5.68
N CYS A 287 12.45 11.35 -6.59
CA CYS A 287 13.00 10.22 -7.34
C CYS A 287 14.18 10.64 -8.22
N ALA A 288 14.05 11.74 -8.97
CA ALA A 288 15.11 12.25 -9.83
C ALA A 288 16.35 12.68 -9.02
N ASP A 289 16.17 13.34 -7.89
CA ASP A 289 17.24 13.73 -6.96
C ASP A 289 17.94 12.50 -6.34
N GLY A 290 17.18 11.42 -6.08
CA GLY A 290 17.72 10.12 -5.69
C GLY A 290 18.68 9.55 -6.75
N PHE A 291 18.25 9.50 -8.01
CA PHE A 291 19.09 9.08 -9.13
C PHE A 291 20.32 9.98 -9.34
N MET A 292 20.17 11.31 -9.17
CA MET A 292 21.31 12.24 -9.19
C MET A 292 22.33 11.92 -8.10
N SER A 293 21.87 11.53 -6.92
CA SER A 293 22.73 11.23 -5.77
C SER A 293 23.50 9.91 -5.93
N THR A 294 22.94 8.95 -6.67
CA THR A 294 23.58 7.67 -7.00
C THR A 294 24.35 7.69 -8.31
N GLU A 295 24.53 8.87 -8.92
CA GLU A 295 25.25 9.09 -10.19
C GLU A 295 24.62 8.37 -11.40
N ASP A 296 23.36 7.95 -11.31
CA ASP A 296 22.60 7.44 -12.45
C ASP A 296 21.92 8.61 -13.18
N TRP A 297 22.77 9.34 -13.92
CA TRP A 297 22.38 10.52 -14.68
C TRP A 297 21.29 10.25 -15.73
N PRO A 298 21.32 9.12 -16.48
CA PRO A 298 20.22 8.79 -17.39
C PRO A 298 18.88 8.66 -16.66
N GLY A 299 18.83 7.92 -15.54
CA GLY A 299 17.63 7.76 -14.73
C GLY A 299 17.12 9.10 -14.19
N ALA A 300 18.01 9.93 -13.64
CA ALA A 300 17.67 11.26 -13.15
C ALA A 300 17.06 12.15 -14.24
N ARG A 301 17.73 12.20 -15.40
CA ARG A 301 17.28 13.02 -16.54
C ARG A 301 15.89 12.60 -16.99
N GLU A 302 15.63 11.30 -17.11
CA GLU A 302 14.33 10.77 -17.51
C GLU A 302 13.22 11.23 -16.55
N ARG A 303 13.45 11.17 -15.24
CA ARG A 303 12.43 11.56 -14.24
C ARG A 303 12.16 13.05 -14.22
N TYR A 304 13.18 13.91 -14.30
CA TYR A 304 12.95 15.34 -14.46
C TYR A 304 12.23 15.67 -15.77
N GLN A 305 12.59 15.02 -16.88
CA GLN A 305 11.94 15.22 -18.18
C GLN A 305 10.46 14.84 -18.10
N ARG A 306 10.15 13.71 -17.47
CA ARG A 306 8.77 13.25 -17.26
C ARG A 306 7.94 14.23 -16.45
N LEU A 307 8.52 14.86 -15.42
CA LEU A 307 7.84 15.93 -14.67
C LEU A 307 7.47 17.08 -15.61
N LEU A 308 8.41 17.52 -16.45
CA LEU A 308 8.18 18.62 -17.39
C LEU A 308 7.13 18.27 -18.46
N ASP A 309 7.09 17.02 -18.90
CA ASP A 309 6.17 16.56 -19.92
C ASP A 309 4.73 16.40 -19.36
N ALA A 310 4.61 15.88 -18.13
CA ALA A 310 3.30 15.61 -17.51
C ALA A 310 2.75 16.81 -16.72
N TYR A 311 3.62 17.67 -16.19
CA TYR A 311 3.30 18.77 -15.28
C TYR A 311 4.09 20.06 -15.64
N PRO A 312 3.90 20.62 -16.86
CA PRO A 312 4.73 21.71 -17.38
C PRO A 312 4.62 23.03 -16.59
N ASP A 313 3.47 23.25 -15.92
CA ASP A 313 3.16 24.46 -15.16
C ASP A 313 3.30 24.28 -13.63
N ASP A 314 3.85 23.15 -13.18
CA ASP A 314 4.07 22.88 -11.76
C ASP A 314 5.21 23.75 -11.19
N ALA A 315 5.14 24.05 -9.89
CA ALA A 315 6.15 24.85 -9.18
C ALA A 315 7.57 24.28 -9.28
N HIS A 316 7.72 22.97 -9.50
CA HIS A 316 9.00 22.30 -9.63
C HIS A 316 9.59 22.34 -11.06
N ALA A 317 8.85 22.84 -12.05
CA ALA A 317 9.28 22.78 -13.45
C ALA A 317 10.64 23.46 -13.70
N ASP A 318 10.92 24.62 -13.09
CA ASP A 318 12.22 25.28 -13.26
C ASP A 318 13.37 24.49 -12.63
N ALA A 319 13.13 23.88 -11.47
CA ALA A 319 14.11 23.00 -10.81
C ALA A 319 14.37 21.74 -11.66
N ALA A 320 13.32 21.14 -12.23
CA ALA A 320 13.43 19.99 -13.11
C ALA A 320 14.19 20.32 -14.41
N ARG A 321 13.97 21.48 -15.04
CA ARG A 321 14.76 21.93 -16.21
C ARG A 321 16.25 22.04 -15.88
N GLU A 322 16.56 22.58 -14.72
CA GLU A 322 17.93 22.67 -14.24
C GLU A 322 18.51 21.27 -13.95
N GLY A 323 17.72 20.37 -13.38
CA GLY A 323 18.05 18.96 -13.19
C GLY A 323 18.39 18.24 -14.50
N VAL A 324 17.52 18.35 -15.52
CA VAL A 324 17.77 17.82 -16.89
C VAL A 324 19.09 18.35 -17.45
N ARG A 325 19.36 19.65 -17.27
CA ARG A 325 20.60 20.27 -17.74
C ARG A 325 21.83 19.70 -17.02
N LYS A 326 21.78 19.59 -15.69
CA LYS A 326 22.88 19.04 -14.87
C LYS A 326 23.15 17.58 -15.21
N ALA A 327 22.11 16.73 -15.22
CA ALA A 327 22.23 15.33 -15.60
C ALA A 327 22.76 15.18 -17.03
N GLY A 328 22.28 16.00 -17.98
CA GLY A 328 22.79 16.01 -19.35
C GLY A 328 24.28 16.34 -19.44
N LEU A 329 24.78 17.27 -18.63
CA LEU A 329 26.21 17.61 -18.57
C LEU A 329 27.04 16.50 -17.93
N ALA A 330 26.52 15.82 -16.91
CA ALA A 330 27.17 14.66 -16.31
C ALA A 330 27.29 13.50 -17.30
N ILE A 331 26.23 13.19 -18.05
CA ILE A 331 26.25 12.20 -19.15
C ILE A 331 27.32 12.54 -20.20
N GLU A 332 27.44 13.83 -20.57
CA GLU A 332 28.50 14.27 -21.49
C GLU A 332 29.90 14.00 -20.91
N LEU A 333 30.11 14.31 -19.63
CA LEU A 333 31.40 14.14 -18.96
C LEU A 333 31.80 12.67 -18.81
N ASP A 334 30.88 11.79 -18.40
CA ASP A 334 31.14 10.35 -18.24
C ASP A 334 31.55 9.74 -19.58
N ARG A 335 30.76 10.01 -20.62
CA ARG A 335 31.07 9.54 -21.97
C ARG A 335 32.46 9.96 -22.44
N ILE A 336 32.89 11.18 -22.11
CA ILE A 336 34.21 11.67 -22.52
C ILE A 336 35.30 11.01 -21.70
N THR A 337 35.08 10.84 -20.40
CA THR A 337 36.02 10.14 -19.52
C THR A 337 36.25 8.71 -20.00
N GLU A 338 35.18 8.00 -20.38
CA GLU A 338 35.27 6.67 -21.02
C GLU A 338 36.04 6.71 -22.35
N LEU A 339 35.71 7.66 -23.24
CA LEU A 339 36.39 7.80 -24.54
C LEU A 339 37.87 8.12 -24.38
N VAL A 340 38.23 8.98 -23.41
CA VAL A 340 39.61 9.35 -23.07
C VAL A 340 40.35 8.14 -22.52
N ALA A 341 39.74 7.38 -21.60
CA ALA A 341 40.34 6.18 -21.04
C ALA A 341 40.56 5.09 -22.12
N ALA A 342 39.67 4.99 -23.10
CA ALA A 342 39.77 4.06 -24.22
C ALA A 342 40.68 4.53 -25.38
N ALA A 343 41.35 5.68 -25.25
CA ALA A 343 42.21 6.23 -26.30
C ALA A 343 43.68 5.80 -26.11
N ASP A 344 44.05 4.68 -26.70
CA ASP A 344 45.41 4.13 -26.76
C ASP A 344 46.23 4.62 -27.98
N GLY A 345 45.60 5.33 -28.91
CA GLY A 345 46.25 5.88 -30.09
C GLY A 345 45.32 6.74 -30.94
N MET A 346 45.78 7.13 -32.12
CA MET A 346 45.02 8.03 -33.02
C MET A 346 43.74 7.42 -33.60
N GLY A 347 43.63 6.09 -33.57
CA GLY A 347 42.52 5.32 -34.15
C GLY A 347 41.51 4.78 -33.14
N SER A 348 41.61 5.15 -31.86
CA SER A 348 40.77 4.61 -30.77
C SER A 348 40.15 5.71 -29.90
N GLY A 349 39.22 5.30 -29.04
CA GLY A 349 38.55 6.15 -28.06
C GLY A 349 38.14 7.54 -28.58
N TYR A 350 38.48 8.55 -27.79
CA TYR A 350 38.24 9.96 -28.08
C TYR A 350 38.94 10.42 -29.37
N CYS A 351 40.11 9.88 -29.68
CA CYS A 351 40.91 10.30 -30.83
C CYS A 351 40.30 9.91 -32.17
N ARG A 352 39.59 8.77 -32.21
CA ARG A 352 38.80 8.34 -33.37
C ARG A 352 37.51 9.11 -33.51
N LYS A 353 36.77 9.28 -32.40
CA LYS A 353 35.43 9.87 -32.41
C LYS A 353 35.32 10.92 -31.29
N PRO A 354 35.85 12.14 -31.51
CA PRO A 354 35.81 13.20 -30.53
C PRO A 354 34.37 13.55 -30.14
N ALA A 355 34.12 13.69 -28.84
CA ALA A 355 32.86 14.13 -28.28
C ALA A 355 33.01 15.51 -27.64
N LYS A 356 31.90 16.27 -27.58
CA LYS A 356 31.88 17.59 -26.94
C LYS A 356 31.49 17.46 -25.46
N TYR A 357 32.07 18.31 -24.61
CA TYR A 357 31.59 18.59 -23.25
C TYR A 357 31.17 20.06 -23.16
N SER A 358 29.87 20.34 -23.16
CA SER A 358 29.36 21.69 -23.34
C SER A 358 29.76 22.68 -22.23
N GLN A 359 30.07 22.17 -21.02
CA GLN A 359 30.53 22.95 -19.87
C GLN A 359 32.06 23.14 -19.81
N ALA A 360 32.83 22.46 -20.66
CA ALA A 360 34.29 22.61 -20.68
C ALA A 360 34.72 24.08 -20.87
N PRO A 361 35.84 24.51 -20.25
CA PRO A 361 36.44 25.80 -20.51
C PRO A 361 36.69 26.03 -22.01
N ALA A 362 36.45 27.26 -22.48
CA ALA A 362 36.71 27.60 -23.87
C ALA A 362 38.21 27.54 -24.17
N TYR A 363 38.59 26.88 -25.26
CA TYR A 363 39.97 26.85 -25.74
C TYR A 363 40.49 28.26 -26.05
N ARG A 364 41.64 28.63 -25.47
CA ARG A 364 42.34 29.90 -25.71
C ARG A 364 43.85 29.64 -25.74
N LYS A 365 44.51 30.03 -26.83
CA LYS A 365 45.96 29.88 -26.98
C LYS A 365 46.71 30.46 -25.77
N GLY A 366 47.67 29.71 -25.23
CA GLY A 366 48.57 30.15 -24.14
C GLY A 366 48.05 29.93 -22.72
N ARG A 367 46.76 29.62 -22.54
CA ARG A 367 46.14 29.33 -21.23
C ARG A 367 45.41 27.98 -21.21
N THR A 368 45.81 27.07 -22.08
CA THR A 368 45.17 25.77 -22.27
C THR A 368 45.70 24.75 -21.28
N ARG A 369 44.80 24.19 -20.45
CA ARG A 369 45.03 22.90 -19.79
C ARG A 369 44.42 21.80 -20.64
N ALA A 370 45.15 20.70 -20.79
CA ALA A 370 44.79 19.63 -21.69
C ALA A 370 44.87 18.25 -21.04
N VAL A 371 44.08 17.33 -21.57
CA VAL A 371 44.24 15.89 -21.36
C VAL A 371 45.05 15.36 -22.54
N PHE A 372 46.12 14.61 -22.27
CA PHE A 372 46.92 13.96 -23.31
C PHE A 372 46.60 12.47 -23.31
N VAL A 373 46.33 11.91 -24.49
CA VAL A 373 45.93 10.50 -24.72
C VAL A 373 46.59 9.95 -25.98
N GLY A 374 46.64 8.63 -26.10
CA GLY A 374 47.35 7.93 -27.16
C GLY A 374 48.71 7.44 -26.66
N ASP A 375 49.76 7.63 -27.46
CA ASP A 375 51.12 7.34 -27.04
C ASP A 375 51.59 8.38 -25.99
N THR A 376 51.74 7.95 -24.73
CA THR A 376 52.09 8.83 -23.60
C THR A 376 53.57 8.88 -23.26
N GLU A 377 54.45 8.15 -23.96
CA GLU A 377 55.88 8.03 -23.63
C GLU A 377 56.55 9.39 -23.39
N TYR A 378 56.17 10.39 -24.19
CA TYR A 378 56.70 11.75 -24.12
C TYR A 378 55.74 12.72 -23.42
N THR A 379 54.43 12.52 -23.50
CA THR A 379 53.48 13.48 -22.91
C THR A 379 53.41 13.38 -21.39
N ASP A 380 53.81 12.24 -20.81
CA ASP A 380 53.89 12.11 -19.36
C ASP A 380 54.99 12.98 -18.74
N LYS A 381 55.99 13.38 -19.54
CA LYS A 381 57.10 14.26 -19.13
C LYS A 381 56.75 15.75 -19.22
N LEU A 382 55.55 16.08 -19.71
CA LEU A 382 55.10 17.47 -19.84
C LEU A 382 54.83 18.10 -18.46
N PRO A 383 55.00 19.43 -18.33
CA PRO A 383 54.72 20.11 -17.07
C PRO A 383 53.28 19.86 -16.58
N GLU A 384 53.11 19.58 -15.29
CA GLU A 384 51.78 19.37 -14.68
C GLU A 384 50.83 20.56 -14.91
N ALA A 385 51.38 21.78 -14.98
CA ALA A 385 50.62 23.00 -15.27
C ALA A 385 49.92 22.98 -16.65
N TRP A 386 50.31 22.09 -17.56
CA TRP A 386 49.68 21.91 -18.87
C TRP A 386 48.66 20.77 -18.86
N ARG A 387 48.71 19.89 -17.87
CA ARG A 387 47.88 18.69 -17.73
C ARG A 387 46.72 18.94 -16.77
N THR A 388 45.63 18.20 -16.97
CA THR A 388 44.46 18.23 -16.10
C THR A 388 43.57 17.00 -16.35
N ASP A 389 42.60 16.76 -15.47
CA ASP A 389 41.50 15.81 -15.72
C ASP A 389 40.52 16.32 -16.79
N THR A 390 39.63 15.43 -17.24
CA THR A 390 38.61 15.70 -18.25
C THR A 390 37.65 16.84 -17.87
N ALA A 391 37.27 16.95 -16.60
CA ALA A 391 36.28 17.93 -16.14
C ALA A 391 36.77 19.37 -16.28
N HIS A 392 38.08 19.58 -16.11
CA HIS A 392 38.71 20.91 -16.17
C HIS A 392 39.47 21.18 -17.48
N ALA A 393 39.47 20.23 -18.41
CA ALA A 393 40.20 20.34 -19.67
C ALA A 393 39.52 21.30 -20.66
N SER A 394 40.34 22.11 -21.32
CA SER A 394 39.91 22.92 -22.47
C SER A 394 40.23 22.26 -23.82
N LEU A 395 41.13 21.27 -23.81
CA LEU A 395 41.66 20.60 -24.99
C LEU A 395 41.92 19.12 -24.67
N VAL A 396 41.61 18.22 -25.61
CA VAL A 396 42.12 16.85 -25.60
C VAL A 396 43.14 16.71 -26.71
N VAL A 397 44.34 16.27 -26.37
CA VAL A 397 45.48 16.12 -27.27
C VAL A 397 45.74 14.65 -27.50
N CYS A 398 45.48 14.21 -28.72
CA CYS A 398 45.74 12.87 -29.22
C CYS A 398 47.13 12.79 -29.82
N THR A 399 47.95 11.88 -29.34
CA THR A 399 49.30 11.59 -29.83
C THR A 399 49.35 10.24 -30.53
N GLY A 400 49.93 10.23 -31.72
CA GLY A 400 50.30 9.00 -32.41
C GLY A 400 51.66 8.50 -31.95
N GLU A 401 52.00 7.29 -32.38
CA GLU A 401 53.32 6.70 -32.15
C GLU A 401 54.44 7.56 -32.74
N ALA A 402 55.60 7.56 -32.08
CA ALA A 402 56.78 8.24 -32.57
C ALA A 402 57.37 7.54 -33.79
N ALA A 403 57.61 8.30 -34.86
CA ALA A 403 58.25 7.85 -36.09
C ALA A 403 59.61 8.52 -36.29
N ALA A 404 60.40 8.00 -37.23
CA ALA A 404 61.65 8.65 -37.64
C ALA A 404 61.36 9.96 -38.38
N GLY A 405 61.81 11.07 -37.80
CA GLY A 405 61.71 12.42 -38.34
C GLY A 405 62.95 12.88 -39.11
N ASP A 406 63.21 14.18 -39.07
CA ASP A 406 64.33 14.79 -39.79
C ASP A 406 65.68 14.31 -39.27
N VAL A 407 66.68 14.19 -40.14
CA VAL A 407 68.03 13.83 -39.73
C VAL A 407 68.66 15.02 -38.99
N VAL A 408 69.11 14.78 -37.76
CA VAL A 408 69.87 15.77 -36.97
C VAL A 408 71.34 15.73 -37.40
N GLU A 409 71.92 14.53 -37.35
CA GLU A 409 73.35 14.35 -37.57
C GLU A 409 73.63 12.93 -38.10
N THR A 410 74.73 12.78 -38.84
CA THR A 410 75.22 11.47 -39.28
C THR A 410 76.62 11.27 -38.72
N CYS A 411 76.80 10.20 -37.94
CA CYS A 411 78.07 9.92 -37.27
C CYS A 411 78.63 8.58 -37.68
N ARG A 412 79.96 8.50 -37.66
CA ARG A 412 80.70 7.30 -38.07
C ARG A 412 81.11 6.51 -36.85
N TYR A 413 80.90 5.21 -36.91
CA TYR A 413 81.22 4.28 -35.84
C TYR A 413 82.03 3.12 -36.37
N ARG A 414 82.95 2.64 -35.55
CA ARG A 414 83.69 1.40 -35.80
C ARG A 414 82.95 0.27 -35.09
N ASP A 415 82.56 -0.75 -35.84
CA ASP A 415 81.98 -1.97 -35.28
C ASP A 415 83.06 -2.85 -34.61
N HIS A 416 82.63 -3.95 -33.96
CA HIS A 416 83.54 -4.89 -33.31
C HIS A 416 84.44 -5.65 -34.30
N ASN A 417 84.10 -5.68 -35.59
CA ASN A 417 84.89 -6.26 -36.67
C ASN A 417 85.85 -5.25 -37.32
N GLY A 418 85.89 -4.01 -36.83
CA GLY A 418 86.74 -2.93 -37.35
C GLY A 418 86.18 -2.16 -38.55
N HIS A 419 84.98 -2.49 -39.05
CA HIS A 419 84.35 -1.78 -40.15
C HIS A 419 83.81 -0.43 -39.68
N ILE A 420 84.03 0.60 -40.49
CA ILE A 420 83.49 1.94 -40.24
C ILE A 420 82.17 2.07 -40.99
N GLY A 421 81.06 2.17 -40.25
CA GLY A 421 79.74 2.45 -40.80
C GLY A 421 79.23 3.82 -40.38
N SER A 422 78.21 4.32 -41.09
CA SER A 422 77.56 5.60 -40.78
C SER A 422 76.16 5.36 -40.24
N VAL A 423 75.86 5.99 -39.10
CA VAL A 423 74.55 5.95 -38.45
C VAL A 423 73.93 7.33 -38.53
N ARG A 424 72.70 7.42 -39.04
CA ARG A 424 71.91 8.64 -39.02
C ARG A 424 71.09 8.73 -37.73
N PHE A 425 71.19 9.85 -37.03
CA PHE A 425 70.33 10.15 -35.90
C PHE A 425 69.17 11.02 -36.36
N ASN A 426 67.97 10.51 -36.20
CA ASN A 426 66.73 11.15 -36.61
C ASN A 426 66.02 11.75 -35.38
N ARG A 427 65.41 12.91 -35.55
CA ARG A 427 64.41 13.43 -34.62
C ARG A 427 63.26 12.43 -34.48
N LEU A 428 62.55 12.48 -33.35
CA LEU A 428 61.32 11.72 -33.18
C LEU A 428 60.14 12.57 -33.66
N ALA A 429 59.47 12.12 -34.70
CA ALA A 429 58.29 12.77 -35.28
C ALA A 429 57.02 12.17 -34.69
N VAL A 430 56.25 12.96 -33.95
CA VAL A 430 55.00 12.53 -33.32
C VAL A 430 53.84 13.28 -33.96
N ARG A 431 52.83 12.56 -34.47
CA ARG A 431 51.60 13.21 -34.98
C ARG A 431 50.72 13.60 -33.80
N VAL A 432 50.22 14.83 -33.82
CA VAL A 432 49.40 15.39 -32.76
C VAL A 432 48.13 16.02 -33.33
N LYS A 433 46.99 15.63 -32.76
CA LYS A 433 45.68 16.26 -32.99
C LYS A 433 45.11 16.79 -31.69
N GLY A 434 44.78 18.07 -31.63
CA GLY A 434 44.14 18.71 -30.49
C GLY A 434 42.70 19.08 -30.81
N TYR A 435 41.77 18.64 -29.97
CA TYR A 435 40.34 18.90 -30.09
C TYR A 435 39.86 19.79 -28.95
N ALA A 436 39.19 20.91 -29.27
CA ALA A 436 38.63 21.80 -28.27
C ALA A 436 37.44 21.11 -27.60
N LEU A 437 37.61 20.72 -26.33
CA LEU A 437 36.69 19.82 -25.64
C LEU A 437 35.26 20.36 -25.61
N ARG A 438 35.09 21.68 -25.45
CA ARG A 438 33.77 22.33 -25.46
C ARG A 438 32.94 22.07 -26.72
N THR A 439 33.60 21.91 -27.85
CA THR A 439 32.95 21.83 -29.16
C THR A 439 33.18 20.52 -29.89
N GLY A 440 34.15 19.71 -29.45
CA GLY A 440 34.64 18.53 -30.16
C GLY A 440 35.37 18.84 -31.47
N LYS A 441 35.61 20.12 -31.80
CA LYS A 441 36.24 20.52 -33.07
C LYS A 441 37.75 20.41 -32.99
N LEU A 442 38.36 19.95 -34.09
CA LEU A 442 39.80 19.95 -34.28
C LEU A 442 40.31 21.40 -34.34
N VAL A 443 41.26 21.74 -33.47
CA VAL A 443 41.88 23.08 -33.39
C VAL A 443 43.40 23.04 -33.55
N VAL A 444 44.02 21.87 -33.39
CA VAL A 444 45.45 21.65 -33.66
C VAL A 444 45.58 20.38 -34.49
N ASP A 445 46.32 20.43 -35.58
CA ASP A 445 46.70 19.23 -36.34
C ASP A 445 48.09 19.41 -36.93
N ARG A 446 49.08 18.75 -36.35
CA ARG A 446 50.48 18.93 -36.73
C ARG A 446 51.34 17.74 -36.36
N THR A 447 52.53 17.70 -36.91
CA THR A 447 53.59 16.78 -36.46
C THR A 447 54.59 17.59 -35.64
N VAL A 448 54.89 17.13 -34.42
CA VAL A 448 55.94 17.69 -33.57
C VAL A 448 57.22 16.89 -33.78
N GLN A 449 58.36 17.57 -33.80
CA GLN A 449 59.68 16.97 -34.02
C GLN A 449 60.49 17.17 -32.73
N LEU A 450 60.75 16.09 -32.03
CA LEU A 450 61.54 16.08 -30.82
C LEU A 450 63.02 16.00 -31.20
N GLY A 451 63.76 17.04 -30.83
CA GLY A 451 65.21 17.02 -30.82
C GLY A 451 65.73 16.19 -29.64
N GLY A 452 67.04 16.09 -29.53
CA GLY A 452 67.69 15.39 -28.43
C GLY A 452 69.15 15.17 -28.72
N GLU A 453 69.82 14.51 -27.79
CA GLU A 453 71.23 14.15 -27.93
C GLU A 453 71.41 13.18 -29.10
N SER A 454 72.38 13.48 -29.97
CA SER A 454 72.83 12.65 -31.08
C SER A 454 74.29 12.24 -30.88
N CYS A 455 74.69 11.18 -31.59
CA CYS A 455 76.08 10.78 -31.71
C CYS A 455 76.83 10.47 -30.40
N PRO A 456 76.32 9.54 -29.56
CA PRO A 456 77.02 9.14 -28.34
C PRO A 456 78.38 8.51 -28.68
N GLY A 457 79.39 8.69 -27.83
CA GLY A 457 80.74 8.15 -28.08
C GLY A 457 80.81 6.62 -28.20
N VAL A 458 79.81 5.91 -27.65
CA VAL A 458 79.67 4.45 -27.76
C VAL A 458 78.23 4.11 -28.11
N LEU A 459 78.06 3.22 -29.10
CA LEU A 459 76.76 2.67 -29.48
C LEU A 459 76.60 1.23 -29.02
N ARG A 460 75.46 0.96 -28.39
CA ARG A 460 75.02 -0.40 -28.06
C ARG A 460 73.93 -0.80 -29.05
N TYR A 461 74.17 -1.87 -29.80
CA TYR A 461 73.25 -2.44 -30.77
C TYR A 461 73.41 -3.96 -30.81
N PHE A 462 72.40 -4.65 -31.33
CA PHE A 462 72.43 -6.10 -31.55
C PHE A 462 72.74 -6.40 -33.02
N ASP A 463 73.49 -7.47 -33.26
CA ASP A 463 73.89 -8.01 -34.57
C ASP A 463 74.72 -7.08 -35.46
N ALA A 464 74.11 -6.08 -36.09
CA ALA A 464 74.74 -5.24 -37.10
C ALA A 464 74.56 -3.75 -36.81
N LEU A 465 75.54 -2.94 -37.20
CA LEU A 465 75.49 -1.50 -36.98
C LEU A 465 74.25 -0.91 -37.66
N PRO A 466 73.31 -0.28 -36.91
CA PRO A 466 72.07 0.19 -37.48
C PRO A 466 72.30 1.38 -38.40
N SER A 467 71.61 1.42 -39.55
CA SER A 467 71.74 2.54 -40.50
C SER A 467 71.06 3.83 -40.02
N ARG A 468 70.17 3.73 -39.01
CA ARG A 468 69.42 4.84 -38.40
C ARG A 468 69.14 4.56 -36.93
N MET A 469 69.14 5.61 -36.11
CA MET A 469 68.68 5.59 -34.72
C MET A 469 67.91 6.88 -34.39
N ALA A 470 67.06 6.82 -33.38
CA ALA A 470 66.41 8.01 -32.83
C ALA A 470 67.40 8.79 -31.94
N VAL A 471 67.23 10.11 -31.87
CA VAL A 471 67.82 10.93 -30.81
C VAL A 471 67.17 10.63 -29.46
N THR A 472 67.86 10.95 -28.37
CA THR A 472 67.32 10.83 -27.00
C THR A 472 66.84 12.20 -26.52
N PRO A 473 65.51 12.47 -26.43
CA PRO A 473 65.00 13.78 -26.03
C PRO A 473 65.16 14.03 -24.53
N SER A 474 65.56 15.23 -24.15
CA SER A 474 65.45 15.72 -22.77
C SER A 474 64.01 16.20 -22.47
N ASN A 475 63.68 16.41 -21.18
CA ASN A 475 62.41 17.03 -20.80
C ASN A 475 62.24 18.45 -21.40
N GLY A 476 63.35 19.16 -21.62
CA GLY A 476 63.36 20.45 -22.31
C GLY A 476 62.95 20.32 -23.77
N ASP A 477 63.53 19.36 -24.49
CA ASP A 477 63.20 19.10 -25.90
C ASP A 477 61.72 18.72 -26.08
N VAL A 478 61.19 17.90 -25.16
CA VAL A 478 59.77 17.52 -25.14
C VAL A 478 58.89 18.75 -24.91
N ARG A 479 59.19 19.54 -23.89
CA ARG A 479 58.41 20.75 -23.58
C ARG A 479 58.42 21.74 -24.75
N ASP A 480 59.58 21.97 -25.37
CA ASP A 480 59.74 22.95 -26.42
C ASP A 480 59.04 22.50 -27.72
N ALA A 481 59.03 21.19 -28.01
CA ALA A 481 58.29 20.63 -29.14
C ALA A 481 56.76 20.69 -28.97
N PHE A 482 56.26 20.46 -27.75
CA PHE A 482 54.82 20.44 -27.44
C PHE A 482 54.23 21.81 -27.04
N GLY A 483 55.04 22.79 -26.67
CA GLY A 483 54.59 24.15 -26.32
C GLY A 483 53.61 24.76 -27.33
N PRO A 484 53.92 24.73 -28.63
CA PRO A 484 53.03 25.24 -29.66
C PRO A 484 51.67 24.53 -29.77
N VAL A 485 51.54 23.29 -29.28
CA VAL A 485 50.26 22.53 -29.26
C VAL A 485 49.29 23.13 -28.23
N VAL A 486 49.81 23.50 -27.06
CA VAL A 486 49.03 24.17 -26.00
C VAL A 486 49.00 25.70 -26.16
N GLY A 487 49.59 26.20 -27.25
CA GLY A 487 49.63 27.61 -27.63
C GLY A 487 50.61 28.44 -26.81
N ARG A 488 51.71 27.83 -26.35
CA ARG A 488 52.82 28.49 -25.65
C ARG A 488 54.06 28.61 -26.52
#